data_AF-A0A2P5HEE5-F1
#
_entry.id   AF-A0A2P5HEE5-F1
#
_cell.length_a   1.000
_cell.length_b   1.000
_cell.length_c   1.000
_cell.angle_alpha   90.00
_cell.angle_beta   90.00
_cell.angle_gamma   90.00
#
_symmetry.space_group_name_H-M   'P 1'
#
loop_
_entity.id
_entity.type
_entity.pdbx_description
1 polymer ?
#
loop_
_entity_poly.entity_id
_entity_poly.type
_entity_poly.pdbx_seq_one_letter_code
_entity_poly.pdbx_strand_id
1 'polypeptide(L)'
;MASPALVRPSLTASTRILSSATEVIKFLHPGYNAPNNILFALERVDPAPADGPTTFGVHHATALVGCQIIANNAWAGRLTLDREGERPVEPHTSLDSVLTAKAYYFVVDTQPLYPVVPSFRDWAFPHDNIPEYWPSIPDREHASERCALTDSSYSKTDGHLVPKEAGGWFTNNSMVVYGVDRRDTEDSANMVPLRVDVDTWLDSRGWTITPKPTPDQGNQYVAHVLDTKLAPKFYNSYHNIQLRLPGRTVREYVFAHFAWTLIQLVKPFVTSSISRAVVYVEKEQGKAPQWLVGELQGDQL
;
A
#
# COMPACT_ATOMS: atom_id res chain seq x y z
N MET A 1 29.35 5.89 -50.05
CA MET A 1 28.89 6.56 -48.81
C MET A 1 28.18 5.51 -47.97
N ALA A 2 28.81 5.06 -46.88
CA ALA A 2 28.28 4.00 -46.02
C ALA A 2 27.54 4.62 -44.83
N SER A 3 26.34 4.12 -44.53
CA SER A 3 25.53 4.53 -43.37
C SER A 3 26.30 4.34 -42.05
N PRO A 4 26.17 5.25 -41.07
CA PRO A 4 26.74 5.01 -39.76
C PRO A 4 25.89 3.93 -39.06
N ALA A 5 26.55 2.84 -38.66
CA ALA A 5 25.94 1.81 -37.83
C ALA A 5 25.59 2.39 -36.45
N LEU A 6 24.40 2.07 -35.94
CA LEU A 6 24.03 2.38 -34.56
C LEU A 6 24.97 1.62 -33.60
N VAL A 7 25.87 2.37 -32.95
CA VAL A 7 26.66 1.85 -31.83
C VAL A 7 25.72 1.76 -30.63
N ARG A 8 25.28 0.54 -30.30
CA ARG A 8 24.60 0.29 -29.02
C ARG A 8 25.65 0.34 -27.89
N PRO A 9 25.46 1.13 -26.83
CA PRO A 9 26.37 1.07 -25.70
C PRO A 9 26.31 -0.32 -25.07
N SER A 10 27.48 -0.87 -24.79
CA SER A 10 27.66 -2.11 -24.05
C SER A 10 27.03 -1.96 -22.67
N LEU A 11 25.99 -2.76 -22.41
CA LEU A 11 25.50 -2.98 -21.05
C LEU A 11 26.62 -3.67 -20.28
N THR A 12 27.37 -2.92 -19.48
CA THR A 12 28.21 -3.49 -18.43
C THR A 12 27.28 -4.26 -17.51
N ALA A 13 27.36 -5.59 -17.61
CA ALA A 13 26.67 -6.51 -16.72
C ALA A 13 27.22 -6.32 -15.31
N SER A 14 26.53 -5.54 -14.49
CA SER A 14 26.68 -5.62 -13.04
C SER A 14 25.33 -5.35 -12.38
N THR A 15 24.56 -6.41 -12.25
CA THR A 15 23.64 -6.53 -11.12
C THR A 15 23.55 -8.01 -10.82
N ARG A 16 24.04 -8.41 -9.65
CA ARG A 16 23.89 -9.77 -9.14
C ARG A 16 22.42 -10.13 -9.25
N ILE A 17 22.15 -11.24 -9.93
CA ILE A 17 20.85 -11.90 -9.93
C ILE A 17 20.55 -12.20 -8.45
N LEU A 18 19.56 -11.53 -7.88
CA LEU A 18 19.00 -11.93 -6.59
C LEU A 18 18.45 -13.35 -6.78
N SER A 19 19.05 -14.28 -6.05
CA SER A 19 18.70 -15.70 -6.01
C SER A 19 17.20 -15.88 -5.71
N SER A 20 16.61 -16.83 -6.44
CA SER A 20 15.20 -17.20 -6.65
C SER A 20 14.31 -17.56 -5.44
N ALA A 21 14.37 -16.84 -4.32
CA ALA A 21 13.31 -16.85 -3.34
C ALA A 21 13.22 -15.47 -2.68
N THR A 22 12.28 -14.64 -3.08
CA THR A 22 11.94 -13.47 -2.28
C THR A 22 11.44 -13.98 -0.93
N GLU A 23 12.28 -13.85 0.10
CA GLU A 23 11.86 -14.06 1.48
C GLU A 23 10.83 -12.98 1.82
N VAL A 24 9.62 -13.38 2.16
CA VAL A 24 8.57 -12.46 2.61
C VAL A 24 8.62 -12.29 4.13
N ILE A 25 8.10 -11.18 4.63
CA ILE A 25 7.74 -11.00 6.04
C ILE A 25 6.26 -11.31 6.19
N LYS A 26 5.92 -12.19 7.13
CA LYS A 26 4.52 -12.54 7.44
C LYS A 26 3.98 -11.65 8.55
N PHE A 27 2.80 -11.08 8.36
CA PHE A 27 2.08 -10.35 9.39
C PHE A 27 0.96 -11.24 9.92
N LEU A 28 0.95 -11.45 11.25
CA LEU A 28 0.17 -12.48 11.90
C LEU A 28 -0.93 -11.87 12.77
N HIS A 29 -2.08 -12.52 12.78
CA HIS A 29 -3.20 -12.24 13.65
C HIS A 29 -3.06 -13.02 14.98
N PRO A 30 -3.11 -12.37 16.15
CA PRO A 30 -2.94 -13.05 17.44
C PRO A 30 -4.14 -13.92 17.85
N GLY A 31 -5.37 -13.54 17.48
CA GLY A 31 -6.58 -14.32 17.77
C GLY A 31 -6.70 -15.68 17.08
N TYR A 32 -5.95 -15.96 16.01
CA TYR A 32 -6.03 -17.24 15.29
C TYR A 32 -4.77 -18.09 15.50
N ASN A 33 -4.93 -19.41 15.39
CA ASN A 33 -3.81 -20.36 15.53
C ASN A 33 -3.11 -20.59 14.18
N ALA A 34 -1.79 -20.80 14.23
CA ALA A 34 -1.03 -21.25 13.06
C ALA A 34 -1.59 -22.59 12.52
N PRO A 35 -1.59 -22.81 11.20
CA PRO A 35 -1.08 -21.92 10.14
C PRO A 35 -2.09 -20.86 9.67
N ASN A 36 -3.28 -20.79 10.29
CA ASN A 36 -4.42 -19.99 9.86
C ASN A 36 -4.40 -18.54 10.38
N ASN A 37 -3.25 -18.07 10.83
CA ASN A 37 -3.08 -16.78 11.47
C ASN A 37 -2.28 -15.78 10.62
N ILE A 38 -1.88 -16.14 9.40
CA ILE A 38 -1.20 -15.22 8.50
C ILE A 38 -2.24 -14.29 7.87
N LEU A 39 -2.23 -13.00 8.23
CA LEU A 39 -3.11 -11.99 7.63
C LEU A 39 -2.71 -11.76 6.17
N PHE A 40 -1.45 -11.40 5.97
CA PHE A 40 -0.83 -11.14 4.68
C PHE A 40 0.68 -11.22 4.81
N ALA A 41 1.39 -11.05 3.69
CA ALA A 41 2.84 -11.00 3.67
C ALA A 41 3.33 -9.92 2.70
N LEU A 42 4.48 -9.33 3.00
CA LEU A 42 5.13 -8.35 2.15
C LEU A 42 6.52 -8.83 1.77
N GLU A 43 6.93 -8.54 0.54
CA GLU A 43 8.28 -8.85 0.07
C GLU A 43 9.31 -7.92 0.73
N ARG A 44 10.52 -8.44 0.94
CA ARG A 44 11.65 -7.68 1.48
C ARG A 44 12.27 -6.81 0.41
N VAL A 45 11.78 -5.58 0.28
CA VAL A 45 12.14 -4.62 -0.77
C VAL A 45 12.95 -3.43 -0.26
N ASP A 46 12.95 -3.21 1.07
CA ASP A 46 13.62 -2.08 1.69
C ASP A 46 15.00 -2.47 2.21
N PRO A 47 16.09 -1.74 1.86
CA PRO A 47 17.41 -2.02 2.40
C PRO A 47 17.49 -1.62 3.87
N ALA A 48 17.85 -2.56 4.74
CA ALA A 48 18.09 -2.29 6.15
C ALA A 48 19.53 -1.78 6.37
N PRO A 49 19.72 -0.69 7.13
CA PRO A 49 21.05 -0.19 7.48
C PRO A 49 21.82 -1.23 8.31
N ALA A 50 23.02 -1.64 7.89
CA ALA A 50 23.91 -2.50 8.67
C ALA A 50 25.37 -2.36 8.21
N ASP A 51 26.33 -2.55 9.13
CA ASP A 51 27.79 -2.55 8.88
C ASP A 51 28.30 -3.81 8.12
N GLY A 52 27.43 -4.46 7.33
CA GLY A 52 27.66 -5.75 6.71
C GLY A 52 26.96 -5.92 5.36
N PRO A 53 26.74 -7.16 4.87
CA PRO A 53 25.98 -7.36 3.65
C PRO A 53 24.58 -6.76 3.79
N THR A 54 24.15 -6.00 2.79
CA THR A 54 22.81 -5.39 2.77
C THR A 54 21.75 -6.44 3.00
N THR A 55 21.04 -6.33 4.13
CA THR A 55 19.85 -7.11 4.39
C THR A 55 18.64 -6.35 3.90
N PHE A 56 17.60 -7.06 3.48
CA PHE A 56 16.37 -6.46 3.00
C PHE A 56 15.22 -6.80 3.95
N GLY A 57 14.29 -5.86 4.06
CA GLY A 57 13.15 -5.91 4.95
C GLY A 57 11.97 -5.13 4.39
N VAL A 58 11.08 -4.72 5.28
CA VAL A 58 9.93 -3.89 4.94
C VAL A 58 9.96 -2.64 5.80
N HIS A 59 9.78 -1.47 5.19
CA HIS A 59 9.65 -0.21 5.91
C HIS A 59 8.58 -0.29 7.00
N HIS A 60 8.94 0.06 8.24
CA HIS A 60 8.12 -0.18 9.42
C HIS A 60 6.76 0.54 9.34
N ALA A 61 6.73 1.84 9.01
CA ALA A 61 5.47 2.58 8.89
C ALA A 61 4.54 1.99 7.82
N THR A 62 5.10 1.53 6.70
CA THR A 62 4.33 0.91 5.60
C THR A 62 3.66 -0.39 6.07
N ALA A 63 4.41 -1.25 6.76
CA ALA A 63 3.87 -2.48 7.33
C ALA A 63 2.82 -2.22 8.41
N LEU A 64 3.10 -1.29 9.33
CA LEU A 64 2.23 -0.96 10.46
C LEU A 64 0.88 -0.43 9.99
N VAL A 65 0.87 0.59 9.12
CA VAL A 65 -0.39 1.16 8.60
C VAL A 65 -1.14 0.15 7.74
N GLY A 66 -0.44 -0.70 6.99
CA GLY A 66 -1.07 -1.83 6.30
C GLY A 66 -1.84 -2.74 7.25
N CYS A 67 -1.22 -3.12 8.38
CA CYS A 67 -1.88 -3.93 9.40
C CYS A 67 -3.07 -3.20 10.05
N GLN A 68 -2.90 -1.92 10.37
CA GLN A 68 -3.96 -1.10 10.99
C GLN A 68 -5.18 -0.95 10.08
N ILE A 69 -4.99 -0.71 8.77
CA ILE A 69 -6.06 -0.68 7.77
C ILE A 69 -6.77 -2.03 7.71
N ILE A 70 -6.03 -3.12 7.56
CA ILE A 70 -6.58 -4.49 7.48
C ILE A 70 -7.35 -4.85 8.75
N ALA A 71 -6.92 -4.37 9.91
CA ALA A 71 -7.60 -4.52 11.20
C ALA A 71 -8.67 -3.46 11.45
N ASN A 72 -9.34 -2.98 10.40
CA ASN A 72 -10.43 -2.00 10.47
C ASN A 72 -10.02 -0.67 11.13
N ASN A 73 -8.94 -0.07 10.63
CA ASN A 73 -8.39 1.20 11.11
C ASN A 73 -8.02 1.17 12.61
N ALA A 74 -7.50 0.04 13.11
CA ALA A 74 -7.06 -0.12 14.49
C ALA A 74 -5.74 0.63 14.77
N TRP A 75 -5.77 1.96 14.74
CA TRP A 75 -4.58 2.83 14.85
C TRP A 75 -3.79 2.67 16.16
N ALA A 76 -4.43 2.17 17.22
CA ALA A 76 -3.76 1.86 18.49
C ALA A 76 -2.99 0.52 18.47
N GLY A 77 -3.12 -0.28 17.40
CA GLY A 77 -2.41 -1.54 17.28
C GLY A 77 -0.93 -1.36 16.97
N ARG A 78 -0.12 -2.36 17.35
CA ARG A 78 1.34 -2.36 17.22
C ARG A 78 1.87 -3.68 16.67
N LEU A 79 3.08 -3.64 16.11
CA LEU A 79 3.81 -4.84 15.69
C LEU A 79 4.66 -5.39 16.83
N THR A 80 4.67 -6.72 16.98
CA THR A 80 5.33 -7.42 18.09
C THR A 80 5.97 -8.73 17.59
N LEU A 81 6.93 -9.26 18.35
CA LEU A 81 7.69 -10.48 18.02
C LEU A 81 7.09 -11.76 18.64
N ASP A 82 6.08 -11.63 19.49
CA ASP A 82 5.30 -12.72 20.07
C ASP A 82 3.81 -12.44 19.96
N ARG A 83 3.02 -13.47 20.22
CA ARG A 83 1.57 -13.43 20.04
C ARG A 83 0.88 -12.62 21.14
N GLU A 84 1.46 -12.65 22.32
CA GLU A 84 0.95 -12.06 23.55
C GLU A 84 1.11 -10.53 23.56
N GLY A 85 2.04 -10.02 22.75
CA GLY A 85 2.32 -8.60 22.59
C GLY A 85 3.30 -8.04 23.62
N GLU A 86 4.06 -8.92 24.28
CA GLU A 86 4.99 -8.62 25.37
C GLU A 86 6.36 -8.15 24.87
N ARG A 87 6.75 -8.52 23.65
CA ARG A 87 7.96 -8.03 22.96
C ARG A 87 7.55 -7.19 21.76
N PRO A 88 7.13 -5.93 21.98
CA PRO A 88 6.87 -5.02 20.88
C PRO A 88 8.13 -4.81 20.04
N VAL A 89 7.96 -4.48 18.76
CA VAL A 89 9.06 -3.88 18.00
C VAL A 89 9.46 -2.63 18.75
N GLU A 90 10.72 -2.58 19.20
CA GLU A 90 11.19 -1.62 20.21
C GLU A 90 10.66 -0.20 19.93
N PRO A 91 10.11 0.53 20.92
CA PRO A 91 9.54 1.87 20.72
C PRO A 91 10.47 2.91 20.10
N HIS A 92 11.77 2.61 20.10
CA HIS A 92 12.90 3.42 19.64
C HIS A 92 13.39 2.98 18.25
N THR A 93 12.82 1.89 17.72
CA THR A 93 12.85 1.55 16.30
C THR A 93 11.94 2.54 15.58
N SER A 94 12.52 3.60 15.02
CA SER A 94 11.78 4.64 14.29
C SER A 94 10.77 4.01 13.31
N LEU A 95 9.64 4.67 13.07
CA LEU A 95 8.74 4.30 11.97
C LEU A 95 9.44 4.28 10.60
N ASP A 96 10.58 4.97 10.52
CA ASP A 96 11.49 5.02 9.37
C ASP A 96 12.43 3.81 9.22
N SER A 97 12.45 2.94 10.23
CA SER A 97 13.29 1.74 10.23
C SER A 97 12.78 0.67 9.26
N VAL A 98 13.59 -0.38 9.11
CA VAL A 98 13.28 -1.53 8.27
C VAL A 98 13.13 -2.77 9.13
N LEU A 99 11.95 -3.40 9.05
CA LEU A 99 11.63 -4.65 9.72
C LEU A 99 12.33 -5.82 9.03
N THR A 100 13.04 -6.65 9.79
CA THR A 100 13.87 -7.74 9.23
C THR A 100 13.54 -9.13 9.77
N ALA A 101 12.72 -9.27 10.82
CA ALA A 101 12.31 -10.59 11.31
C ALA A 101 11.45 -11.33 10.27
N LYS A 102 11.33 -12.66 10.40
CA LYS A 102 10.55 -13.49 9.46
C LYS A 102 9.04 -13.27 9.56
N ALA A 103 8.57 -12.88 10.74
CA ALA A 103 7.17 -12.62 11.00
C ALA A 103 7.00 -11.64 12.17
N TYR A 104 5.87 -10.95 12.19
CA TYR A 104 5.44 -10.06 13.25
C TYR A 104 3.96 -10.31 13.54
N TYR A 105 3.56 -10.23 14.81
CA TYR A 105 2.14 -10.20 15.19
C TYR A 105 1.68 -8.74 15.22
N PHE A 106 0.51 -8.46 14.65
CA PHE A 106 -0.18 -7.19 14.85
C PHE A 106 -1.15 -7.33 16.02
N VAL A 107 -0.86 -6.67 17.14
CA VAL A 107 -1.61 -6.80 18.39
C VAL A 107 -2.43 -5.53 18.62
N VAL A 108 -3.70 -5.73 18.96
CA VAL A 108 -4.63 -4.70 19.44
C VAL A 108 -5.02 -5.09 20.87
N ASP A 109 -4.47 -4.41 21.88
CA ASP A 109 -4.49 -4.86 23.29
C ASP A 109 -5.88 -5.21 23.82
N THR A 110 -6.86 -4.39 23.47
CA THR A 110 -8.25 -4.56 23.95
C THR A 110 -9.05 -5.56 23.13
N GLN A 111 -8.49 -6.10 22.04
CA GLN A 111 -9.21 -6.95 21.09
C GLN A 111 -8.29 -7.99 20.41
N PRO A 112 -7.90 -9.07 21.11
CA PRO A 112 -7.03 -10.11 20.54
C PRO A 112 -7.60 -10.77 19.28
N LEU A 113 -8.93 -10.83 19.17
CA LEU A 113 -9.67 -11.26 17.97
C LEU A 113 -10.35 -10.07 17.31
N TYR A 114 -9.55 -9.15 16.73
CA TYR A 114 -10.09 -8.00 16.01
C TYR A 114 -10.69 -8.41 14.65
N PRO A 115 -11.71 -7.67 14.17
CA PRO A 115 -12.28 -7.94 12.86
C PRO A 115 -11.33 -7.51 11.74
N VAL A 116 -11.28 -8.31 10.69
CA VAL A 116 -10.46 -8.05 9.50
C VAL A 116 -11.34 -7.47 8.39
N VAL A 117 -10.82 -6.49 7.67
CA VAL A 117 -11.45 -5.92 6.46
C VAL A 117 -11.21 -6.90 5.31
N PRO A 118 -12.24 -7.59 4.79
CA PRO A 118 -12.05 -8.69 3.85
C PRO A 118 -11.85 -8.20 2.41
N SER A 119 -12.34 -7.01 2.07
CA SER A 119 -12.23 -6.42 0.74
C SER A 119 -12.25 -4.90 0.83
N PHE A 120 -11.79 -4.22 -0.22
CA PHE A 120 -11.83 -2.75 -0.26
C PHE A 120 -13.27 -2.22 -0.17
N ARG A 121 -14.26 -2.94 -0.73
CA ARG A 121 -15.68 -2.57 -0.66
C ARG A 121 -16.17 -2.46 0.80
N ASP A 122 -15.67 -3.34 1.66
CA ASP A 122 -16.08 -3.48 3.06
C ASP A 122 -15.27 -2.59 4.02
N TRP A 123 -14.34 -1.80 3.49
CA TRP A 123 -13.52 -0.88 4.29
C TRP A 123 -14.22 0.46 4.49
N ALA A 124 -14.26 0.95 5.73
CA ALA A 124 -14.67 2.32 6.03
C ALA A 124 -13.45 3.25 5.92
N PHE A 125 -13.57 4.34 5.16
CA PHE A 125 -12.53 5.34 5.04
C PHE A 125 -12.40 6.13 6.36
N PRO A 126 -11.18 6.29 6.92
CA PRO A 126 -10.95 6.98 8.17
C PRO A 126 -10.93 8.51 7.97
N HIS A 127 -12.09 9.12 7.73
CA HIS A 127 -12.20 10.58 7.64
C HIS A 127 -11.55 11.26 8.85
N ASP A 128 -10.78 12.31 8.58
CA ASP A 128 -10.05 13.12 9.58
C ASP A 128 -9.04 12.34 10.46
N ASN A 129 -8.80 11.07 10.16
CA ASN A 129 -7.97 10.17 10.98
C ASN A 129 -6.97 9.37 10.13
N ILE A 130 -6.49 9.99 9.05
CA ILE A 130 -5.31 9.52 8.31
C ILE A 130 -4.07 9.81 9.18
N PRO A 131 -3.10 8.88 9.29
CA PRO A 131 -1.92 9.10 10.12
C PRO A 131 -1.18 10.39 9.74
N GLU A 132 -0.82 11.21 10.74
CA GLU A 132 -0.28 12.57 10.55
C GLU A 132 0.96 12.62 9.63
N TYR A 133 1.76 11.56 9.63
CA TYR A 133 2.96 11.45 8.84
C TYR A 133 2.71 11.29 7.32
N TRP A 134 1.44 11.14 6.90
CA TRP A 134 1.00 11.24 5.51
C TRP A 134 0.83 12.71 5.11
N PRO A 135 1.78 13.26 4.34
CA PRO A 135 1.86 14.70 4.10
C PRO A 135 0.74 15.16 3.17
N SER A 136 0.25 16.38 3.37
CA SER A 136 -0.54 17.05 2.34
C SER A 136 0.32 17.30 1.10
N ILE A 137 -0.30 17.25 -0.08
CA ILE A 137 0.39 17.46 -1.34
C ILE A 137 0.46 18.97 -1.58
N PRO A 138 1.65 19.58 -1.67
CA PRO A 138 1.77 21.01 -1.85
C PRO A 138 1.27 21.40 -3.24
N ASP A 139 0.60 22.54 -3.34
CA ASP A 139 0.27 23.11 -4.64
C ASP A 139 1.58 23.47 -5.35
N ARG A 140 1.79 22.88 -6.53
CA ARG A 140 2.98 23.12 -7.34
C ARG A 140 2.54 23.99 -8.50
N GLU A 141 3.15 25.17 -8.63
CA GLU A 141 2.76 26.23 -9.59
C GLU A 141 2.65 25.78 -11.05
N HIS A 142 3.14 24.60 -11.41
CA HIS A 142 2.83 23.97 -12.70
C HIS A 142 2.63 22.47 -12.46
N ALA A 143 1.39 21.98 -12.56
CA ALA A 143 1.13 20.55 -12.62
C ALA A 143 1.85 20.01 -13.86
N SER A 144 2.98 19.34 -13.64
CA SER A 144 3.71 18.70 -14.73
C SER A 144 2.78 17.69 -15.38
N GLU A 145 2.48 17.86 -16.67
CA GLU A 145 1.77 16.85 -17.43
C GLU A 145 2.58 15.55 -17.55
N ARG A 146 3.84 15.52 -17.11
CA ARG A 146 4.72 14.34 -17.19
C ARG A 146 4.28 13.25 -16.22
N CYS A 147 4.67 12.02 -16.53
CA CYS A 147 4.47 10.87 -15.64
C CYS A 147 5.02 11.17 -14.24
N ALA A 148 4.18 11.04 -13.21
CA ALA A 148 4.54 11.36 -11.83
C ALA A 148 5.71 10.52 -11.30
N LEU A 149 5.90 9.29 -11.79
CA LEU A 149 6.97 8.40 -11.36
C LEU A 149 8.23 8.47 -12.24
N THR A 150 8.07 8.55 -13.55
CA THR A 150 9.19 8.39 -14.51
C THR A 150 9.64 9.69 -15.15
N ASP A 151 8.92 10.79 -14.91
CA ASP A 151 9.12 12.11 -15.54
C ASP A 151 9.03 12.10 -17.08
N SER A 152 8.53 11.01 -17.66
CA SER A 152 8.30 10.86 -19.08
C SER A 152 7.23 11.83 -19.57
N SER A 153 7.47 12.50 -20.69
CA SER A 153 6.50 13.37 -21.35
C SER A 153 5.62 12.65 -22.38
N TYR A 154 5.89 11.38 -22.71
CA TYR A 154 5.21 10.63 -23.78
C TYR A 154 4.57 9.32 -23.28
N SER A 155 3.63 8.77 -24.06
CA SER A 155 2.91 7.51 -23.78
C SER A 155 2.31 7.48 -22.37
N LYS A 156 1.53 8.51 -22.04
CA LYS A 156 0.90 8.70 -20.74
C LYS A 156 -0.60 8.47 -20.81
N THR A 157 -1.17 8.19 -19.66
CA THR A 157 -2.60 8.13 -19.38
C THR A 157 -2.85 8.83 -18.03
N ASP A 158 -4.12 9.10 -17.73
CA ASP A 158 -4.54 9.56 -16.41
C ASP A 158 -4.90 8.34 -15.57
N GLY A 159 -4.01 7.99 -14.64
CA GLY A 159 -4.16 6.85 -13.75
C GLY A 159 -5.02 7.20 -12.54
N HIS A 160 -5.99 6.33 -12.24
CA HIS A 160 -6.88 6.47 -11.10
C HIS A 160 -6.21 6.05 -9.80
N LEU A 161 -6.19 6.92 -8.79
CA LEU A 161 -5.77 6.53 -7.44
C LEU A 161 -6.84 5.63 -6.81
N VAL A 162 -8.10 6.08 -6.75
CA VAL A 162 -9.25 5.24 -6.46
C VAL A 162 -9.82 4.74 -7.79
N PRO A 163 -9.75 3.44 -8.09
CA PRO A 163 -10.14 2.91 -9.40
C PRO A 163 -11.64 3.05 -9.64
N LYS A 164 -12.04 3.10 -10.92
CA LYS A 164 -13.43 3.29 -11.34
C LYS A 164 -14.37 2.22 -10.76
N GLU A 165 -13.89 0.98 -10.70
CA GLU A 165 -14.64 -0.17 -10.18
C GLU A 165 -14.98 -0.02 -8.69
N ALA A 166 -14.27 0.87 -7.97
CA ALA A 166 -14.56 1.19 -6.58
C ALA A 166 -15.59 2.32 -6.40
N GLY A 167 -16.32 2.75 -7.45
CA GLY A 167 -17.32 3.82 -7.37
C GLY A 167 -18.40 3.59 -6.29
N GLY A 168 -18.78 2.34 -6.03
CA GLY A 168 -19.69 1.98 -4.94
C GLY A 168 -19.09 2.28 -3.56
N TRP A 169 -17.83 1.92 -3.35
CA TRP A 169 -17.09 2.24 -2.12
C TRP A 169 -16.89 3.76 -1.97
N PHE A 170 -16.53 4.44 -3.07
CA PHE A 170 -16.34 5.89 -3.12
C PHE A 170 -17.59 6.64 -2.66
N THR A 171 -18.75 6.20 -3.16
CA THR A 171 -20.05 6.75 -2.78
C THR A 171 -20.40 6.44 -1.33
N ASN A 172 -20.22 5.19 -0.88
CA ASN A 172 -20.56 4.79 0.48
C ASN A 172 -19.74 5.57 1.52
N ASN A 173 -18.48 5.85 1.22
CA ASN A 173 -17.60 6.63 2.09
C ASN A 173 -17.67 8.14 1.84
N SER A 174 -18.65 8.64 1.07
CA SER A 174 -18.79 10.08 0.77
C SER A 174 -17.48 10.73 0.31
N MET A 175 -16.65 10.02 -0.46
CA MET A 175 -15.33 10.50 -0.88
C MET A 175 -15.39 11.74 -1.77
N VAL A 176 -16.59 12.07 -2.27
CA VAL A 176 -16.94 13.31 -2.98
C VAL A 176 -16.48 14.58 -2.27
N VAL A 177 -16.33 14.53 -0.93
CA VAL A 177 -15.92 15.69 -0.10
C VAL A 177 -14.50 16.16 -0.38
N TYR A 178 -13.63 15.28 -0.90
CA TYR A 178 -12.24 15.60 -1.24
C TYR A 178 -12.05 15.94 -2.72
N GLY A 179 -13.09 15.77 -3.54
CA GLY A 179 -13.06 16.07 -4.97
C GLY A 179 -13.09 17.56 -5.26
N VAL A 180 -12.48 17.96 -6.37
CA VAL A 180 -12.40 19.36 -6.79
C VAL A 180 -13.50 19.69 -7.80
N ASP A 181 -13.74 18.81 -8.77
CA ASP A 181 -14.59 19.09 -9.92
C ASP A 181 -15.76 18.12 -10.07
N ARG A 182 -15.53 16.93 -10.62
CA ARG A 182 -16.56 15.95 -10.96
C ARG A 182 -17.15 15.30 -9.73
N ARG A 183 -16.37 15.21 -8.64
CA ARG A 183 -16.79 14.63 -7.36
C ARG A 183 -17.29 13.19 -7.47
N ASP A 184 -16.73 12.44 -8.42
CA ASP A 184 -16.88 11.01 -8.62
C ASP A 184 -15.48 10.39 -8.76
N THR A 185 -15.38 9.10 -9.09
CA THR A 185 -14.08 8.46 -9.33
C THR A 185 -13.33 9.06 -10.52
N GLU A 186 -13.97 9.88 -11.35
CA GLU A 186 -13.34 10.57 -12.48
C GLU A 186 -12.83 11.98 -12.10
N ASP A 187 -12.92 12.38 -10.83
CA ASP A 187 -12.46 13.69 -10.35
C ASP A 187 -10.97 13.92 -10.61
N SER A 188 -10.59 15.13 -11.02
CA SER A 188 -9.20 15.42 -11.38
C SER A 188 -8.22 15.27 -10.21
N ALA A 189 -8.67 15.42 -8.96
CA ALA A 189 -7.85 15.16 -7.79
C ALA A 189 -7.54 13.66 -7.59
N ASN A 190 -8.35 12.77 -8.18
CA ASN A 190 -8.17 11.32 -8.18
C ASN A 190 -7.29 10.81 -9.34
N MET A 191 -6.78 11.71 -10.18
CA MET A 191 -6.08 11.40 -11.43
C MET A 191 -4.63 11.84 -11.41
N VAL A 192 -3.72 10.89 -11.63
CA VAL A 192 -2.28 11.14 -11.70
C VAL A 192 -1.78 10.80 -13.10
N PRO A 193 -1.07 11.71 -13.79
CA PRO A 193 -0.45 11.38 -15.08
C PRO A 193 0.61 10.30 -14.89
N LEU A 194 0.46 9.17 -15.59
CA LEU A 194 1.38 8.04 -15.51
C LEU A 194 1.73 7.52 -16.90
N ARG A 195 2.94 6.99 -17.08
CA ARG A 195 3.30 6.24 -18.29
C ARG A 195 2.44 4.98 -18.34
N VAL A 196 1.94 4.58 -19.51
CA VAL A 196 0.95 3.50 -19.66
C VAL A 196 1.34 2.18 -18.96
N ASP A 197 2.62 1.79 -19.01
CA ASP A 197 3.12 0.59 -18.33
C ASP A 197 3.15 0.73 -16.80
N VAL A 198 3.43 1.93 -16.30
CA VAL A 198 3.43 2.26 -14.86
C VAL A 198 2.00 2.23 -14.33
N ASP A 199 1.07 2.81 -15.07
CA ASP A 199 -0.36 2.82 -14.76
C ASP A 199 -0.95 1.41 -14.74
N THR A 200 -0.70 0.63 -15.80
CA THR A 200 -1.14 -0.78 -15.89
C THR A 200 -0.69 -1.59 -14.67
N TRP A 201 0.51 -1.32 -14.16
CA TRP A 201 1.04 -2.04 -13.00
C TRP A 201 0.54 -1.50 -11.66
N LEU A 202 0.13 -0.23 -11.61
CA LEU A 202 -0.57 0.35 -10.47
C LEU A 202 -1.94 -0.33 -10.32
N ASP A 203 -2.69 -0.44 -11.43
CA ASP A 203 -4.00 -1.11 -11.48
C ASP A 203 -3.93 -2.61 -11.17
N SER A 204 -2.83 -3.26 -11.56
CA SER A 204 -2.62 -4.66 -11.19
C SER A 204 -2.17 -4.85 -9.74
N ARG A 205 -2.09 -3.77 -8.94
CA ARG A 205 -1.63 -3.78 -7.54
C ARG A 205 -0.19 -4.30 -7.37
N GLY A 206 0.65 -4.15 -8.39
CA GLY A 206 2.06 -4.59 -8.33
C GLY A 206 2.93 -3.67 -7.48
N TRP A 207 2.51 -2.43 -7.31
CA TRP A 207 3.12 -1.42 -6.47
C TRP A 207 2.06 -0.48 -5.90
N THR A 208 2.43 0.32 -4.90
CA THR A 208 1.56 1.27 -4.23
C THR A 208 2.31 2.56 -3.91
N ILE A 209 1.60 3.57 -3.42
CA ILE A 209 2.15 4.87 -3.06
C ILE A 209 2.10 5.00 -1.54
N THR A 210 3.24 5.28 -0.91
CA THR A 210 3.33 5.42 0.56
C THR A 210 4.32 6.52 0.94
N PRO A 211 4.10 7.27 2.02
CA PRO A 211 5.08 8.23 2.50
C PRO A 211 6.28 7.51 3.13
N LYS A 212 7.48 7.96 2.78
CA LYS A 212 8.73 7.57 3.41
C LYS A 212 9.58 8.80 3.70
N PRO A 213 10.45 8.77 4.72
CA PRO A 213 11.35 9.87 5.02
C PRO A 213 12.33 10.09 3.85
N THR A 214 12.43 11.34 3.43
CA THR A 214 13.45 11.81 2.49
C THR A 214 14.36 12.79 3.23
N PRO A 215 15.70 12.66 3.10
CA PRO A 215 16.63 13.62 3.69
C PRO A 215 16.23 15.06 3.37
N ASP A 216 16.21 15.91 4.40
CA ASP A 216 15.94 17.35 4.32
C ASP A 216 14.53 17.77 3.83
N GLN A 217 13.65 16.81 3.47
CA GLN A 217 12.32 17.08 2.91
C GLN A 217 11.17 16.47 3.74
N GLY A 218 11.49 15.84 4.87
CA GLY A 218 10.51 15.09 5.66
C GLY A 218 9.92 13.94 4.86
N ASN A 219 8.67 13.56 5.16
CA ASN A 219 8.02 12.48 4.45
C ASN A 219 7.59 12.90 3.04
N GLN A 220 7.90 12.06 2.06
CA GLN A 220 7.53 12.23 0.67
C GLN A 220 6.86 10.97 0.15
N TYR A 221 5.91 11.12 -0.78
CA TYR A 221 5.28 9.99 -1.43
C TYR A 221 6.25 9.29 -2.38
N VAL A 222 6.45 7.99 -2.17
CA VAL A 222 7.32 7.15 -3.00
C VAL A 222 6.56 5.94 -3.53
N ALA A 223 7.08 5.35 -4.61
CA ALA A 223 6.59 4.08 -5.13
C ALA A 223 7.15 2.91 -4.29
N HIS A 224 6.26 2.13 -3.67
CA HIS A 224 6.60 0.94 -2.93
C HIS A 224 6.16 -0.30 -3.71
N VAL A 225 7.09 -1.20 -4.02
CA VAL A 225 6.82 -2.36 -4.87
C VAL A 225 6.41 -3.53 -4.00
N LEU A 226 5.34 -4.22 -4.39
CA LEU A 226 4.77 -5.34 -3.63
C LEU A 226 5.06 -6.69 -4.28
N ASP A 227 5.32 -6.71 -5.59
CA ASP A 227 5.66 -7.92 -6.34
C ASP A 227 6.92 -7.72 -7.19
N THR A 228 8.07 -8.12 -6.65
CA THR A 228 9.35 -8.08 -7.36
C THR A 228 9.50 -9.21 -8.38
N LYS A 229 8.69 -10.28 -8.30
CA LYS A 229 8.81 -11.44 -9.19
C LYS A 229 8.22 -11.15 -10.57
N LEU A 230 7.08 -10.45 -10.61
CA LEU A 230 6.41 -10.13 -11.87
C LEU A 230 7.13 -9.02 -12.65
N ALA A 231 7.74 -8.03 -11.98
CA ALA A 231 8.51 -6.98 -12.66
C ALA A 231 9.80 -6.58 -11.91
N PRO A 232 10.83 -7.44 -11.88
CA PRO A 232 12.09 -7.17 -11.16
C PRO A 232 12.82 -5.93 -11.67
N LYS A 233 12.71 -5.62 -12.97
CA LYS A 233 13.28 -4.40 -13.57
C LYS A 233 12.59 -3.13 -13.08
N PHE A 234 11.28 -3.19 -12.85
CA PHE A 234 10.54 -2.07 -12.29
C PHE A 234 10.98 -1.84 -10.85
N TYR A 235 11.03 -2.91 -10.03
CA TYR A 235 11.55 -2.84 -8.66
C TYR A 235 12.91 -2.13 -8.61
N ASN A 236 13.89 -2.60 -9.38
CA ASN A 236 15.24 -2.03 -9.39
C ASN A 236 15.29 -0.56 -9.84
N SER A 237 14.32 -0.10 -10.62
CA SER A 237 14.33 1.25 -11.20
C SER A 237 13.48 2.26 -10.43
N TYR A 238 12.43 1.78 -9.75
CA TYR A 238 11.36 2.66 -9.27
C TYR A 238 10.99 2.43 -7.80
N HIS A 239 11.50 1.40 -7.12
CA HIS A 239 11.27 1.26 -5.69
C HIS A 239 11.88 2.44 -4.91
N ASN A 240 11.11 2.99 -3.98
CA ASN A 240 11.44 4.18 -3.18
C ASN A 240 11.77 5.44 -4.01
N ILE A 241 11.39 5.47 -5.29
CA ILE A 241 11.47 6.71 -6.08
C ILE A 241 10.30 7.61 -5.71
N GLN A 242 10.61 8.88 -5.41
CA GLN A 242 9.64 9.91 -5.08
C GLN A 242 8.75 10.26 -6.28
N LEU A 243 7.44 10.32 -6.03
CA LEU A 243 6.47 10.75 -7.02
C LEU A 243 6.38 12.27 -7.08
N ARG A 244 6.23 12.78 -8.29
CA ARG A 244 5.88 14.18 -8.59
C ARG A 244 4.38 14.29 -8.79
N LEU A 245 3.62 14.13 -7.70
CA LEU A 245 2.16 14.23 -7.73
C LEU A 245 1.71 15.66 -8.13
N PRO A 246 0.67 15.80 -8.98
CA PRO A 246 0.05 17.10 -9.26
C PRO A 246 -0.48 17.79 -8.00
N GLY A 247 -0.41 19.12 -7.93
CA GLY A 247 -0.89 19.89 -6.76
C GLY A 247 -2.38 19.74 -6.45
N ARG A 248 -3.20 19.41 -7.45
CA ARG A 248 -4.62 19.08 -7.29
C ARG A 248 -4.88 17.74 -6.59
N THR A 249 -3.86 16.87 -6.52
CA THR A 249 -4.01 15.54 -5.91
C THR A 249 -4.22 15.71 -4.42
N VAL A 250 -5.16 14.97 -3.85
CA VAL A 250 -5.44 15.00 -2.40
C VAL A 250 -4.91 13.74 -1.72
N ARG A 251 -4.38 13.89 -0.50
CA ARG A 251 -3.74 12.79 0.24
C ARG A 251 -4.71 11.65 0.53
N GLU A 252 -6.00 11.95 0.62
CA GLU A 252 -7.08 11.02 0.92
C GLU A 252 -7.24 9.98 -0.18
N TYR A 253 -7.13 10.37 -1.45
CA TYR A 253 -7.16 9.43 -2.57
C TYR A 253 -5.88 8.60 -2.67
N VAL A 254 -4.71 9.19 -2.34
CA VAL A 254 -3.45 8.43 -2.26
C VAL A 254 -3.52 7.39 -1.13
N PHE A 255 -4.06 7.75 0.02
CA PHE A 255 -4.27 6.84 1.15
C PHE A 255 -5.28 5.74 0.82
N ALA A 256 -6.38 6.08 0.14
CA ALA A 256 -7.35 5.10 -0.34
C ALA A 256 -6.73 4.13 -1.34
N HIS A 257 -5.87 4.60 -2.24
CA HIS A 257 -5.12 3.73 -3.14
C HIS A 257 -4.24 2.75 -2.36
N PHE A 258 -3.49 3.24 -1.37
CA PHE A 258 -2.65 2.40 -0.51
C PHE A 258 -3.44 1.28 0.18
N ALA A 259 -4.59 1.64 0.77
CA ALA A 259 -5.50 0.67 1.37
C ALA A 259 -6.01 -0.35 0.33
N TRP A 260 -6.44 0.12 -0.84
CA TRP A 260 -6.91 -0.73 -1.93
C TRP A 260 -5.86 -1.75 -2.40
N THR A 261 -4.60 -1.35 -2.47
CA THR A 261 -3.51 -2.26 -2.83
C THR A 261 -3.28 -3.33 -1.75
N LEU A 262 -3.22 -2.93 -0.48
CA LEU A 262 -2.86 -3.85 0.62
C LEU A 262 -4.00 -4.77 1.05
N ILE A 263 -5.25 -4.29 1.06
CA ILE A 263 -6.41 -5.12 1.47
C ILE A 263 -6.52 -6.36 0.57
N GLN A 264 -6.16 -6.27 -0.72
CA GLN A 264 -6.17 -7.43 -1.62
C GLN A 264 -5.27 -8.59 -1.12
N LEU A 265 -4.21 -8.28 -0.37
CA LEU A 265 -3.27 -9.28 0.15
C LEU A 265 -3.86 -10.15 1.26
N VAL A 266 -4.98 -9.73 1.86
CA VAL A 266 -5.67 -10.49 2.93
C VAL A 266 -6.50 -11.65 2.40
N LYS A 267 -6.71 -11.73 1.07
CA LYS A 267 -7.60 -12.72 0.45
C LYS A 267 -7.34 -14.16 0.93
N PRO A 268 -6.10 -14.67 0.98
CA PRO A 268 -5.84 -16.03 1.47
C PRO A 268 -6.28 -16.28 2.92
N PHE A 269 -6.25 -15.25 3.77
CA PHE A 269 -6.68 -15.33 5.17
C PHE A 269 -8.21 -15.43 5.28
N VAL A 270 -8.94 -14.63 4.51
CA VAL A 270 -10.41 -14.56 4.58
C VAL A 270 -11.11 -15.66 3.80
N THR A 271 -10.51 -16.17 2.72
CA THR A 271 -11.08 -17.29 1.94
C THR A 271 -10.72 -18.67 2.47
N SER A 272 -10.06 -18.76 3.62
CA SER A 272 -9.74 -20.05 4.25
C SER A 272 -11.01 -20.75 4.74
N SER A 273 -10.94 -22.06 4.99
CA SER A 273 -12.08 -22.87 5.45
C SER A 273 -12.51 -22.62 6.90
N ILE A 274 -12.01 -21.58 7.54
CA ILE A 274 -12.29 -21.25 8.94
C ILE A 274 -12.98 -19.91 8.97
N SER A 275 -14.04 -19.80 9.77
CA SER A 275 -14.74 -18.55 10.00
C SER A 275 -13.80 -17.46 10.51
N ARG A 276 -14.05 -16.24 10.05
CA ARG A 276 -13.27 -15.04 10.40
C ARG A 276 -14.21 -13.98 10.95
N ALA A 277 -13.80 -13.37 12.06
CA ALA A 277 -14.29 -12.07 12.46
C ALA A 277 -13.89 -11.06 11.37
N VAL A 278 -14.88 -10.50 10.68
CA VAL A 278 -14.69 -9.57 9.57
C VAL A 278 -15.62 -8.39 9.66
N VAL A 279 -15.23 -7.32 8.98
CA VAL A 279 -16.09 -6.17 8.71
C VAL A 279 -16.85 -6.40 7.40
N TYR A 280 -18.11 -6.02 7.35
CA TYR A 280 -18.87 -5.96 6.11
C TYR A 280 -19.72 -4.69 6.07
N VAL A 281 -19.95 -4.17 4.87
CA VAL A 281 -20.82 -3.01 4.68
C VAL A 281 -22.25 -3.47 4.38
N GLU A 282 -23.20 -3.03 5.19
CA GLU A 282 -24.63 -3.18 4.94
C GLU A 282 -25.21 -1.87 4.41
N LYS A 283 -25.97 -1.97 3.33
CA LYS A 283 -26.61 -0.82 2.69
C LYS A 283 -28.09 -1.09 2.49
N GLU A 284 -28.90 -0.57 3.40
CA GLU A 284 -30.35 -0.53 3.23
C GLU A 284 -30.76 0.65 2.33
N GLN A 285 -31.82 0.47 1.54
CA GLN A 285 -32.31 1.51 0.66
C GLN A 285 -32.76 2.75 1.47
N GLY A 286 -32.21 3.91 1.12
CA GLY A 286 -32.55 5.18 1.78
C GLY A 286 -31.84 5.44 3.11
N LYS A 287 -30.93 4.57 3.55
CA LYS A 287 -30.10 4.78 4.75
C LYS A 287 -28.63 4.96 4.39
N ALA A 288 -27.90 5.61 5.30
CA ALA A 288 -26.45 5.65 5.24
C ALA A 288 -25.87 4.23 5.38
N PRO A 289 -24.77 3.92 4.69
CA PRO A 289 -24.10 2.64 4.85
C PRO A 289 -23.64 2.44 6.29
N GLN A 290 -23.73 1.19 6.77
CA GLN A 290 -23.26 0.80 8.09
C GLN A 290 -22.17 -0.26 7.94
N TRP A 291 -21.08 -0.10 8.67
CA TRP A 291 -20.02 -1.08 8.74
C TRP A 291 -20.21 -1.89 10.01
N LEU A 292 -20.52 -3.16 9.82
CA LEU A 292 -20.84 -4.10 10.88
C LEU A 292 -19.73 -5.13 11.01
N VAL A 293 -19.68 -5.78 12.17
CA VAL A 293 -18.76 -6.88 12.44
C VAL A 293 -19.55 -8.17 12.56
N GLY A 294 -19.09 -9.20 11.87
CA GLY A 294 -19.68 -10.53 11.92
C GLY A 294 -18.63 -11.61 11.82
N GLU A 295 -19.05 -12.85 12.07
CA GLU A 295 -18.21 -14.02 11.85
C GLU A 295 -18.67 -14.71 10.56
N LEU A 296 -17.84 -14.67 9.52
CA LEU A 296 -18.18 -15.16 8.18
C LEU A 296 -17.16 -16.17 7.68
N GLN A 297 -17.63 -17.18 6.94
CA GLN A 297 -16.78 -18.12 6.21
C GLN A 297 -16.42 -17.57 4.83
N GLY A 298 -15.36 -18.12 4.23
CA GLY A 298 -14.83 -17.62 2.96
C GLY A 298 -15.78 -17.69 1.76
N ASP A 299 -16.82 -18.54 1.81
CA ASP A 299 -17.87 -18.62 0.80
C ASP A 299 -18.95 -17.53 0.93
N GLN A 300 -18.95 -16.80 2.05
CA GLN A 300 -19.84 -15.68 2.35
C GLN A 300 -19.21 -14.32 2.05
N LEU A 301 -17.93 -14.28 1.60
CA LEU A 301 -17.10 -13.08 1.44
C LEU A 301 -16.79 -12.73 -0.02
#